data_AF-A0A8R1ET62-F1
#
_entry.id   AF-A0A8R1ET62-F1
#
_cell.length_a   1.000
_cell.length_b   1.000
_cell.length_c   1.000
_cell.angle_alpha   90.00
_cell.angle_beta   90.00
_cell.angle_gamma   90.00
#
_symmetry.space_group_name_H-M   'P 1'
#
loop_
_entity.id
_entity.type
_entity.pdbx_description
1 polymer ?
#
loop_
_entity_poly.entity_id
_entity_poly.type
_entity_poly.pdbx_seq_one_letter_code
_entity_poly.pdbx_strand_id
1 'polypeptide(L)'
;MHRGWMTRPYTKEDVEEHSIVVDAWVSEWAVRGFSAIIFERKDVDRGIAHATQVNWAKAGQVGCGATICKSTKLVLVCQYDTFVSGFGAKK
;
A
#
# COMPACT_ATOMS: atom_id res chain seq x y z
N MET A 1 -3.57 4.17 27.19
CA MET A 1 -3.01 4.24 25.82
C MET A 1 -3.15 2.88 25.17
N HIS A 2 -4.20 2.66 24.38
CA HIS A 2 -4.40 1.38 23.69
C HIS A 2 -3.48 1.32 22.48
N ARG A 3 -2.48 0.43 22.56
CA ARG A 3 -1.66 0.00 21.43
C ARG A 3 -2.52 -0.91 20.56
N GLY A 4 -3.22 -0.35 19.59
CA GLY A 4 -4.12 -1.09 18.71
C GLY A 4 -4.30 -0.40 17.37
N TRP A 5 -4.80 -1.12 16.38
CA TRP A 5 -5.29 -0.54 15.14
C TRP A 5 -6.30 0.56 15.43
N MET A 6 -6.32 1.59 14.59
CA MET A 6 -7.24 2.70 14.76
C MET A 6 -8.68 2.20 14.57
N THR A 7 -9.38 1.95 15.69
CA THR A 7 -10.79 1.52 15.70
C THR A 7 -11.76 2.69 15.92
N ARG A 8 -11.26 3.92 15.95
CA ARG A 8 -12.07 5.14 16.06
C ARG A 8 -12.67 5.51 14.70
N PRO A 9 -13.76 6.31 14.67
CA PRO A 9 -14.28 6.87 13.43
C PRO A 9 -13.15 7.56 12.65
N TYR A 10 -13.08 7.24 11.37
CA TYR A 10 -12.10 7.77 10.44
C TYR A 10 -12.42 9.25 10.17
N THR A 11 -11.46 10.15 10.40
CA THR A 11 -11.67 11.59 10.22
C THR A 11 -10.99 12.09 8.95
N LYS A 12 -11.22 13.36 8.59
CA LYS A 12 -10.58 13.97 7.41
C LYS A 12 -9.08 14.09 7.58
N GLU A 13 -8.62 14.33 8.81
CA GLU A 13 -7.22 14.41 9.16
C GLU A 13 -6.52 13.05 8.92
N ASP A 14 -7.20 11.93 9.22
CA ASP A 14 -6.66 10.60 8.91
C ASP A 14 -6.54 10.36 7.40
N VAL A 15 -7.45 10.93 6.59
CA VAL A 15 -7.33 10.89 5.10
C VAL A 15 -6.05 11.58 4.66
N GLU A 16 -5.79 12.79 5.18
CA GLU A 16 -4.64 13.60 4.82
C GLU A 16 -3.32 12.95 5.27
N GLU A 17 -3.26 12.40 6.48
CA GLU A 17 -2.09 11.68 6.95
C GLU A 17 -1.80 10.43 6.11
N HIS A 18 -2.84 9.67 5.76
CA HIS A 18 -2.67 8.45 4.95
C HIS A 18 -2.33 8.77 3.49
N SER A 19 -2.84 9.88 2.94
CA SER A 19 -2.52 10.28 1.57
C SER A 19 -1.03 10.56 1.40
N ILE A 20 -0.37 11.18 2.40
CA ILE A 20 1.09 11.42 2.36
C ILE A 20 1.88 10.11 2.19
N VAL A 21 1.44 9.04 2.87
CA VAL A 21 2.12 7.73 2.78
C VAL A 21 1.88 7.08 1.41
N VAL A 22 0.63 7.12 0.91
CA VAL A 22 0.29 6.57 -0.41
C VAL A 22 1.00 7.35 -1.52
N ASP A 23 1.06 8.67 -1.43
CA ASP A 23 1.78 9.52 -2.38
C ASP A 23 3.27 9.20 -2.40
N ALA A 24 3.87 8.94 -1.23
CA ALA A 24 5.26 8.49 -1.14
C ALA A 24 5.47 7.15 -1.88
N TRP A 25 4.55 6.19 -1.75
CA TRP A 25 4.59 4.94 -2.50
C TRP A 25 4.44 5.15 -4.01
N VAL A 26 3.51 6.01 -4.45
CA VAL A 26 3.32 6.30 -5.88
C VAL A 26 4.52 7.04 -6.47
N SER A 27 5.17 7.90 -5.69
CA SER A 27 6.31 8.71 -6.13
C SER A 27 7.52 7.87 -6.56
N GLU A 28 7.62 6.60 -6.12
CA GLU A 28 8.71 5.70 -6.52
C GLU A 28 8.78 5.56 -8.05
N TRP A 29 7.64 5.59 -8.73
CA TRP A 29 7.60 5.53 -10.19
C TRP A 29 8.21 6.77 -10.84
N ALA A 30 7.85 7.96 -10.36
CA ALA A 30 8.38 9.21 -10.88
C ALA A 30 9.89 9.34 -10.63
N VAL A 31 10.36 8.89 -9.47
CA VAL A 31 11.78 9.01 -9.07
C VAL A 31 12.66 7.96 -9.74
N ARG A 32 12.18 6.72 -9.87
CA ARG A 32 13.02 5.57 -10.27
C ARG A 32 12.69 5.06 -11.67
N GLY A 33 11.52 5.42 -12.22
CA GLY A 33 11.00 4.95 -13.50
C GLY A 33 10.44 3.53 -13.45
N PHE A 34 9.55 3.17 -14.36
CA PHE A 34 9.19 1.78 -14.65
C PHE A 34 8.50 1.76 -16.01
N SER A 35 9.09 1.06 -16.97
CA SER A 35 8.58 0.98 -18.36
C SER A 35 8.42 -0.46 -18.83
N ALA A 36 8.68 -1.43 -17.95
CA ALA A 36 8.54 -2.84 -18.25
C ALA A 36 7.10 -3.32 -18.00
N ILE A 37 6.70 -4.35 -18.73
CA ILE A 37 5.39 -5.01 -18.58
C ILE A 37 5.49 -6.14 -17.53
N ILE A 38 6.71 -6.60 -17.22
CA ILE A 38 7.00 -7.67 -16.26
C ILE A 38 7.74 -7.05 -15.08
N PHE A 39 7.24 -7.33 -13.87
CA PHE A 39 7.87 -6.95 -12.62
C PHE A 39 8.83 -8.05 -12.15
N GLU A 40 10.11 -7.73 -12.03
CA GLU A 40 11.15 -8.71 -11.71
C GLU A 40 11.86 -8.39 -10.38
N ARG A 41 12.72 -9.31 -9.92
CA ARG A 41 13.49 -9.10 -8.69
C ARG A 41 14.33 -7.82 -8.71
N LYS A 42 14.92 -7.49 -9.86
CA LYS A 42 15.70 -6.26 -10.05
C LYS A 42 14.89 -4.98 -9.76
N ASP A 43 13.57 -5.03 -9.98
CA ASP A 43 12.67 -3.90 -9.72
C ASP A 43 12.36 -3.76 -8.23
N VAL A 44 12.26 -4.89 -7.50
CA VAL A 44 12.22 -4.89 -6.04
C VAL A 44 13.49 -4.28 -5.47
N ASP A 45 14.66 -4.72 -5.97
CA ASP A 45 15.96 -4.24 -5.47
C ASP A 45 16.19 -2.75 -5.80
N ARG A 46 15.54 -2.25 -6.86
CA ARG A 46 15.50 -0.83 -7.21
C ARG A 46 14.56 -0.01 -6.32
N GLY A 47 13.65 -0.65 -5.58
CA GLY A 47 12.73 0.00 -4.65
C GLY A 47 11.52 0.62 -5.32
N ILE A 48 10.91 -0.06 -6.31
CA ILE A 48 9.65 0.39 -6.93
C ILE A 48 8.44 -0.48 -6.57
N ALA A 49 8.62 -1.41 -5.63
CA ALA A 49 7.63 -2.42 -5.30
C ALA A 49 6.31 -1.82 -4.77
N HIS A 50 6.35 -0.69 -4.05
CA HIS A 50 5.13 -0.08 -3.53
C HIS A 50 4.35 0.59 -4.66
N ALA A 51 5.01 1.38 -5.51
CA ALA A 51 4.36 1.98 -6.68
C ALA A 51 3.71 0.92 -7.57
N THR A 52 4.41 -0.19 -7.83
CA THR A 52 3.86 -1.27 -8.65
C THR A 52 2.69 -1.98 -8.00
N GLN A 53 2.67 -2.13 -6.68
CA GLN A 53 1.55 -2.74 -5.97
C GLN A 53 0.31 -1.82 -5.98
N VAL A 54 0.49 -0.51 -5.78
CA VAL A 54 -0.60 0.49 -5.86
C VAL A 54 -1.24 0.50 -7.25
N ASN A 55 -0.43 0.34 -8.30
CA ASN A 55 -0.87 0.38 -9.69
C ASN A 55 -1.07 -1.01 -10.31
N TRP A 56 -1.16 -2.06 -9.49
CA TRP A 56 -1.25 -3.41 -10.01
C TRP A 56 -2.63 -3.67 -10.64
N ALA A 57 -2.68 -3.84 -11.96
CA ALA A 57 -3.95 -3.94 -12.70
C ALA A 57 -4.88 -5.08 -12.22
N LYS A 58 -4.33 -6.12 -11.59
CA LYS A 58 -5.12 -7.24 -11.03
C LYS A 58 -5.54 -7.06 -9.58
N ALA A 59 -5.07 -6.03 -8.88
CA ALA A 59 -5.54 -5.73 -7.53
C ALA A 59 -6.99 -5.21 -7.64
N GLY A 60 -7.95 -6.05 -7.26
CA GLY A 60 -9.37 -5.74 -7.37
C GLY A 60 -9.97 -5.19 -6.08
N GLN A 61 -9.28 -5.38 -4.96
CA GLN A 61 -9.67 -4.85 -3.66
C GLN A 61 -8.43 -4.39 -2.89
N VAL A 62 -8.62 -3.37 -2.06
CA VAL A 62 -7.61 -2.86 -1.14
C VAL A 62 -8.25 -2.62 0.22
N GLY A 63 -7.56 -3.03 1.28
CA GLY A 63 -7.92 -2.72 2.66
C GLY A 63 -6.72 -2.10 3.36
N CYS A 64 -6.90 -0.94 3.97
CA CYS A 64 -5.84 -0.24 4.70
C CYS A 64 -6.20 -0.11 6.18
N GLY A 65 -5.18 -0.22 7.02
CA GLY A 65 -5.28 0.03 8.45
C GLY A 65 -4.09 0.85 8.90
N ALA A 66 -4.32 1.71 9.90
CA ALA A 66 -3.26 2.50 10.49
C ALA A 66 -3.23 2.39 12.01
N THR A 67 -2.06 2.60 12.58
CA THR A 67 -1.85 2.69 14.03
C THR A 67 -0.74 3.68 14.34
N ILE A 68 -0.83 4.31 15.51
CA ILE A 68 0.22 5.17 16.03
C ILE A 68 1.09 4.35 16.98
N CYS A 69 2.29 4.02 16.51
CA CYS A 69 3.33 3.36 17.27
C CYS A 69 4.10 4.37 18.13
N LYS A 70 4.30 4.05 19.42
CA LYS A 70 5.12 4.85 20.36
C LYS A 70 4.75 6.35 20.38
N SER A 71 3.46 6.65 20.20
CA SER A 71 2.85 7.99 20.25
C SER A 71 3.30 9.01 19.18
N THR A 72 4.23 8.66 18.28
CA THR A 72 4.77 9.61 17.27
C THR A 72 5.01 9.01 15.89
N LYS A 73 4.90 7.68 15.73
CA LYS A 73 5.14 7.02 14.45
C LYS A 73 3.84 6.46 13.91
N LEU A 74 3.32 7.06 12.84
CA LEU A 74 2.24 6.49 12.06
C LEU A 74 2.76 5.25 11.31
N VAL A 75 2.04 4.14 11.43
CA VAL A 75 2.22 2.95 10.61
C VAL A 75 0.94 2.76 9.82
N LEU A 76 1.03 2.92 8.49
CA LEU A 76 -0.04 2.59 7.55
C LEU A 76 0.33 1.28 6.85
N VAL A 77 -0.62 0.35 6.83
CA VAL A 77 -0.50 -0.91 6.09
C VAL A 77 -1.69 -1.03 5.17
N CYS A 78 -1.43 -1.21 3.88
CA CYS A 78 -2.44 -1.58 2.90
C CYS A 78 -2.18 -3.00 2.41
N GLN A 79 -3.22 -3.82 2.40
CA GLN A 79 -3.22 -5.14 1.79
C GLN A 79 -4.09 -5.11 0.54
N TYR A 80 -3.62 -5.79 -0.49
CA TYR A 80 -4.27 -5.84 -1.79
C TYR A 80 -4.67 -7.28 -2.07
N ASP A 81 -5.93 -7.46 -2.44
CA ASP A 81 -6.39 -8.74 -2.95
C ASP A 81 -6.44 -8.71 -4.47
N THR A 82 -5.93 -9.77 -5.08
CA THR A 82 -5.97 -9.91 -6.54
C THR A 82 -7.30 -10.54 -6.92
N PHE A 83 -8.09 -9.85 -7.73
CA PHE A 83 -9.26 -10.48 -8.33
C PHE A 83 -8.77 -11.45 -9.41
N VAL A 84 -8.62 -12.72 -9.06
CA VAL A 84 -8.51 -13.77 -10.06
C VAL A 84 -9.95 -14.18 -10.37
N SER A 85 -10.53 -13.59 -11.43
CA SER A 85 -11.69 -14.20 -12.08
C SER A 85 -11.28 -15.58 -12.61
N GLY A 86 -11.39 -16.59 -11.76
CA GLY A 86 -11.22 -18.00 -12.07
C GLY A 86 -9.78 -18.47 -12.31
N PHE A 87 -8.90 -18.47 -11.30
CA PHE A 87 -7.90 -19.54 -11.11
C PHE A 87 -7.23 -19.41 -9.73
N GLY A 88 -7.47 -20.39 -8.83
CA GLY A 88 -6.59 -20.63 -7.69
C GLY A 88 -6.93 -19.96 -6.37
N ALA A 89 -8.19 -20.04 -5.93
CA ALA A 89 -8.47 -20.04 -4.49
C ALA A 89 -7.81 -21.31 -3.89
N LYS A 90 -6.64 -21.17 -3.27
CA LYS A 90 -6.12 -22.24 -2.41
C LYS A 90 -6.95 -22.23 -1.13
N LYS A 91 -7.76 -23.28 -0.97
CA LYS A 91 -8.26 -23.73 0.33
C LYS A 91 -7.11 -24.18 1.22
#